data_AF-A0A3A9JUN6-F1
#
_entry.id   AF-A0A3A9JUN6-F1
#
_cell.length_a   1.000
_cell.length_b   1.000
_cell.length_c   1.000
_cell.angle_alpha   90.00
_cell.angle_beta   90.00
_cell.angle_gamma   90.00
#
_symmetry.space_group_name_H-M   'P 1'
#
loop_
_entity.id
_entity.type
_entity.pdbx_description
1 polymer ?
#
loop_
_entity_poly.entity_id
_entity_poly.type
_entity_poly.pdbx_seq_one_letter_code
_entity_poly.pdbx_strand_id
1 'polypeptide(L)'
;MKKRWIALVLILVLAMSMTAGCSRLRGRPARKPALPKIPDKINRRAGVEPRLRVYDIQTKTTKEMNLEDYVAGVVAGEMENYWPVEALAAQAILARTYVLEFIEDKGGSKYSNADISTDFEEAQAWNPGNINENIKKAVSMTRGKVVTYQGKYIKAWFHSHAGGITATAKEGLNFKEAEPPYIQVVKSPDTNAGPAGKRTWSATFTKSELASMIKSKMGQDTGPIDSVSIAARGPSGRATQIKIGNATMNAPDLRIALGSMKMRSTLLTSLRIEGDKVVMVGKGFGHGVGLSQWGANVMAKQGKSPEDIIRYYFKNVDVVKLWK
;
A
#
# COMPACT_ATOMS: atom_id res chain seq x y z
N MET A 1 39.82 -25.02 65.27
CA MET A 1 40.47 -24.71 63.97
C MET A 1 39.66 -25.06 62.70
N LYS A 2 38.47 -25.66 62.78
CA LYS A 2 37.69 -26.08 61.58
C LYS A 2 36.64 -25.07 61.06
N LYS A 3 36.31 -24.00 61.80
CA LYS A 3 35.28 -23.01 61.38
C LYS A 3 35.82 -21.81 60.58
N ARG A 4 37.14 -21.58 60.54
CA ARG A 4 37.75 -20.47 59.77
C ARG A 4 38.03 -20.81 58.31
N TRP A 5 38.12 -22.10 57.96
CA TRP A 5 38.39 -22.55 56.58
C TRP A 5 37.14 -22.56 55.69
N ILE A 6 35.95 -22.80 56.28
CA ILE A 6 34.68 -22.83 55.52
C ILE A 6 34.28 -21.41 55.05
N ALA A 7 34.58 -20.38 55.85
CA ALA A 7 34.30 -18.98 55.49
C ALA A 7 35.19 -18.47 54.34
N LEU A 8 36.44 -18.94 54.25
CA LEU A 8 37.38 -18.54 53.19
C LEU A 8 37.05 -19.20 51.83
N VAL A 9 36.53 -20.43 51.84
CA VAL A 9 36.10 -21.12 50.60
C VAL A 9 34.79 -20.53 50.05
N LEU A 10 33.85 -20.14 50.91
CA LEU A 10 32.59 -19.50 50.49
C LEU A 10 32.80 -18.09 49.89
N ILE A 11 33.79 -17.32 50.36
CA ILE A 11 34.11 -15.99 49.82
C ILE A 11 34.81 -16.10 48.45
N LEU A 12 35.64 -17.13 48.23
CA LEU A 12 36.28 -17.35 46.93
C LEU A 12 35.33 -17.87 45.85
N VAL A 13 34.31 -18.67 46.22
CA VAL A 13 33.27 -19.12 45.28
C VAL A 13 32.31 -17.98 44.93
N LEU A 14 32.00 -17.08 45.87
CA LEU A 14 31.21 -15.88 45.55
C LEU A 14 31.97 -14.89 44.65
N ALA A 15 33.29 -14.74 44.84
CA ALA A 15 34.13 -13.87 44.01
C ALA A 15 34.36 -14.41 42.59
N MET A 16 34.41 -15.74 42.39
CA MET A 16 34.47 -16.34 41.03
C MET A 16 33.11 -16.35 40.31
N SER A 17 31.99 -16.18 41.02
CA SER A 17 30.67 -16.10 40.41
C SER A 17 30.29 -14.70 39.90
N MET A 18 31.05 -13.65 40.27
CA MET A 18 30.81 -12.27 39.82
C MET A 18 31.61 -11.87 38.56
N THR A 19 32.55 -12.67 38.10
CA THR A 19 33.29 -12.42 36.84
C THR A 19 32.73 -13.17 35.62
N ALA A 20 31.67 -13.96 35.78
CA ALA A 20 30.96 -14.62 34.69
C ALA A 20 29.73 -13.82 34.17
N GLY A 21 29.52 -12.60 34.67
CA GLY A 21 28.33 -11.77 34.37
C GLY A 21 28.48 -10.76 33.22
N CYS A 22 29.64 -10.68 32.56
CA CYS A 22 29.87 -9.74 31.46
C CYS A 22 30.44 -10.43 30.22
N SER A 23 29.74 -11.43 29.69
CA SER A 23 30.00 -11.88 28.33
C SER A 23 28.70 -12.06 27.56
N ARG A 24 28.44 -11.06 26.71
CA ARG A 24 27.71 -11.18 25.45
C ARG A 24 26.19 -11.44 25.56
N LEU A 25 25.45 -10.38 25.93
CA LEU A 25 24.36 -9.97 25.04
C LEU A 25 24.98 -9.36 23.77
N ARG A 26 25.72 -10.19 23.00
CA ARG A 26 25.93 -9.88 21.58
C ARG A 26 24.54 -10.03 20.98
N GLY A 27 23.88 -8.89 20.72
CA GLY A 27 22.70 -8.87 19.88
C GLY A 27 22.96 -9.79 18.70
N ARG A 28 22.04 -10.73 18.44
CA ARG A 28 22.13 -11.59 17.26
C ARG A 28 22.50 -10.69 16.08
N PRO A 29 23.57 -10.99 15.32
CA PRO A 29 23.92 -10.17 14.17
C PRO A 29 22.66 -10.01 13.33
N ALA A 30 22.29 -8.76 13.05
CA ALA A 30 21.10 -8.46 12.26
C ALA A 30 21.16 -9.31 10.99
N ARG A 31 20.18 -10.20 10.81
CA ARG A 31 20.12 -11.07 9.64
C ARG A 31 20.16 -10.15 8.43
N LYS A 32 21.21 -10.25 7.60
CA LYS A 32 21.24 -9.54 6.32
C LYS A 32 20.00 -10.01 5.53
N PRO A 33 19.10 -9.11 5.12
CA PRO A 33 17.96 -9.48 4.32
C PRO A 33 18.43 -10.17 3.04
N ALA A 34 17.76 -11.26 2.66
CA ALA A 34 18.02 -11.86 1.35
C ALA A 34 17.56 -10.88 0.27
N LEU A 35 18.41 -10.64 -0.74
CA LEU A 35 18.04 -9.79 -1.86
C LEU A 35 17.15 -10.58 -2.82
N PRO A 36 15.98 -10.04 -3.23
CA PRO A 36 15.17 -10.65 -4.28
C PRO A 36 15.91 -10.56 -5.61
N LYS A 37 15.57 -11.45 -6.54
CA LYS A 37 16.07 -11.37 -7.91
C LYS A 37 15.31 -10.31 -8.68
N ILE A 38 16.00 -9.58 -9.55
CA ILE A 38 15.34 -8.79 -10.59
C ILE A 38 14.80 -9.79 -11.62
N PRO A 39 13.54 -9.68 -12.09
CA PRO A 39 12.99 -10.60 -13.08
C PRO A 39 13.87 -10.69 -14.33
N ASP A 40 14.16 -11.93 -14.76
CA ASP A 40 15.20 -12.20 -15.77
C ASP A 40 14.98 -11.45 -17.09
N LYS A 41 13.72 -11.27 -17.50
CA LYS A 41 13.36 -10.60 -18.75
C LYS A 41 13.77 -9.12 -18.83
N ILE A 42 13.90 -8.45 -17.69
CA ILE A 42 14.30 -7.02 -17.59
C ILE A 42 15.69 -6.86 -16.96
N ASN A 43 16.25 -7.95 -16.43
CA ASN A 43 17.54 -7.97 -15.80
C ASN A 43 18.64 -7.85 -16.87
N ARG A 44 19.63 -7.00 -16.62
CA ARG A 44 20.77 -6.81 -17.53
C ARG A 44 22.03 -7.43 -16.97
N ARG A 45 22.43 -6.96 -15.80
CA ARG A 45 23.59 -7.44 -15.03
C ARG A 45 23.38 -7.08 -13.56
N ALA A 46 24.01 -7.83 -12.67
CA ALA A 46 23.92 -7.56 -11.24
C ALA A 46 24.31 -6.11 -10.91
N GLY A 47 23.50 -5.45 -10.09
CA GLY A 47 23.77 -4.09 -9.62
C GLY A 47 23.46 -2.98 -10.64
N VAL A 48 22.86 -3.28 -11.79
CA VAL A 48 22.50 -2.29 -12.81
C VAL A 48 21.01 -2.18 -13.02
N GLU A 49 20.58 -0.95 -13.27
CA GLU A 49 19.18 -0.60 -13.48
C GLU A 49 18.54 -1.41 -14.63
N PRO A 50 17.35 -1.97 -14.41
CA PRO A 50 16.56 -2.63 -15.45
C PRO A 50 16.05 -1.65 -16.52
N ARG A 51 15.80 -2.17 -17.72
CA ARG A 51 15.01 -1.48 -18.76
C ARG A 51 13.66 -2.17 -18.91
N LEU A 52 12.63 -1.37 -19.16
CA LEU A 52 11.26 -1.81 -19.31
C LEU A 52 10.77 -1.52 -20.72
N ARG A 53 10.03 -2.44 -21.31
CA ARG A 53 9.10 -2.14 -22.41
C ARG A 53 7.77 -1.69 -21.79
N VAL A 54 7.44 -0.42 -21.93
CA VAL A 54 6.24 0.17 -21.33
C VAL A 54 5.20 0.44 -22.41
N TYR A 55 4.01 -0.13 -22.28
CA TYR A 55 2.87 0.22 -23.12
C TYR A 55 2.24 1.51 -22.62
N ASP A 56 2.24 2.55 -23.45
CA ASP A 56 1.61 3.82 -23.15
C ASP A 56 0.18 3.87 -23.70
N ILE A 57 -0.82 3.94 -22.82
CA ILE A 57 -2.24 3.94 -23.17
C ILE A 57 -2.66 5.19 -23.98
N GLN A 58 -1.95 6.31 -23.82
CA GLN A 58 -2.29 7.56 -24.53
C GLN A 58 -1.83 7.49 -25.99
N THR A 59 -0.59 7.05 -26.21
CA THR A 59 -0.03 6.94 -27.56
C THR A 59 -0.33 5.59 -28.23
N LYS A 60 -0.80 4.60 -27.46
CA LYS A 60 -1.01 3.20 -27.88
C LYS A 60 0.25 2.54 -28.43
N THR A 61 1.42 2.94 -27.92
CA THR A 61 2.72 2.41 -28.36
C THR A 61 3.50 1.84 -27.20
N THR A 62 4.35 0.84 -27.50
CA THR A 62 5.32 0.32 -26.54
C THR A 62 6.67 1.00 -26.74
N LYS A 63 7.26 1.51 -25.66
CA LYS A 63 8.58 2.17 -25.67
C LYS A 63 9.51 1.54 -24.64
N GLU A 64 10.78 1.41 -24.99
CA GLU A 64 11.79 1.05 -24.01
C GLU A 64 12.25 2.26 -23.20
N MET A 65 12.25 2.15 -21.88
CA MET A 65 12.76 3.19 -20.98
C MET A 65 13.48 2.57 -19.78
N ASN A 66 14.26 3.39 -19.06
CA ASN A 66 14.84 2.93 -17.81
C ASN A 66 13.76 2.84 -16.73
N LEU A 67 13.91 1.93 -15.77
CA LEU A 67 12.93 1.73 -14.72
C LEU A 67 12.72 3.01 -13.90
N GLU A 68 13.79 3.74 -13.59
CA GLU A 68 13.74 4.95 -12.77
C GLU A 68 13.01 6.10 -13.50
N ASP A 69 13.09 6.16 -14.83
CA ASP A 69 12.31 7.11 -15.65
C ASP A 69 10.81 6.79 -15.57
N TYR A 70 10.45 5.50 -15.65
CA TYR A 70 9.07 5.06 -15.46
C TYR A 70 8.58 5.38 -14.04
N VAL A 71 9.38 5.10 -13.01
CA VAL A 71 9.05 5.39 -11.61
C VAL A 71 8.84 6.88 -11.38
N ALA A 72 9.64 7.77 -11.99
CA ALA A 72 9.42 9.21 -11.91
C ALA A 72 8.05 9.61 -12.47
N GLY A 73 7.65 9.04 -13.62
CA GLY A 73 6.33 9.26 -14.20
C GLY A 73 5.19 8.71 -13.32
N VAL A 74 5.40 7.59 -12.62
CA VAL A 74 4.43 7.07 -11.65
C VAL A 74 4.27 8.00 -10.46
N VAL A 75 5.38 8.43 -9.84
CA VAL A 75 5.32 9.35 -8.69
C VAL A 75 4.62 10.66 -9.08
N ALA A 76 4.86 11.16 -10.29
CA ALA A 76 4.21 12.35 -10.84
C ALA A 76 2.72 12.18 -11.16
N GLY A 77 2.28 10.95 -11.43
CA GLY A 77 0.87 10.61 -11.65
C GLY A 77 0.10 10.34 -10.35
N GLU A 78 0.78 9.79 -9.34
CA GLU A 78 0.17 9.33 -8.09
C GLU A 78 0.17 10.39 -6.97
N MET A 79 1.13 11.31 -6.99
CA MET A 79 1.32 12.29 -5.92
C MET A 79 1.43 13.72 -6.43
N GLU A 80 1.04 14.66 -5.56
CA GLU A 80 1.23 16.07 -5.81
C GLU A 80 2.74 16.40 -5.78
N ASN A 81 3.25 16.98 -6.87
CA ASN A 81 4.69 17.17 -7.07
C ASN A 81 5.35 18.20 -6.12
N TYR A 82 4.56 18.97 -5.37
CA TYR A 82 5.04 19.90 -4.34
C TYR A 82 5.06 19.32 -2.92
N TRP A 83 4.71 18.03 -2.76
CA TRP A 83 4.78 17.37 -1.46
C TRP A 83 6.23 17.19 -0.97
N PRO A 84 6.44 16.97 0.34
CA PRO A 84 7.76 16.70 0.90
C PRO A 84 8.47 15.56 0.16
N VAL A 85 9.76 15.75 -0.10
CA VAL A 85 10.59 14.81 -0.88
C VAL A 85 10.59 13.42 -0.26
N GLU A 86 10.54 13.30 1.07
CA GLU A 86 10.51 12.03 1.78
C GLU A 86 9.22 11.23 1.53
N ALA A 87 8.08 11.90 1.35
CA ALA A 87 6.82 11.26 0.99
C ALA A 87 6.86 10.77 -0.47
N LEU A 88 7.36 11.62 -1.39
CA LEU A 88 7.58 11.25 -2.79
C LEU A 88 8.56 10.07 -2.92
N ALA A 89 9.59 10.04 -2.08
CA ALA A 89 10.60 9.00 -2.03
C ALA A 89 10.03 7.67 -1.50
N ALA A 90 9.16 7.71 -0.49
CA ALA A 90 8.45 6.51 -0.03
C ALA A 90 7.60 5.90 -1.15
N GLN A 91 6.89 6.73 -1.92
CA GLN A 91 6.13 6.29 -3.08
C GLN A 91 7.03 5.76 -4.20
N ALA A 92 8.19 6.38 -4.46
CA ALA A 92 9.14 5.87 -5.45
C ALA A 92 9.61 4.45 -5.13
N ILE A 93 9.88 4.15 -3.85
CA ILE A 93 10.25 2.80 -3.40
C ILE A 93 9.09 1.81 -3.62
N LEU A 94 7.85 2.18 -3.28
CA LEU A 94 6.68 1.31 -3.49
C LEU A 94 6.38 1.11 -4.98
N ALA A 95 6.42 2.16 -5.78
CA ALA A 95 6.21 2.09 -7.23
C ALA A 95 7.23 1.16 -7.90
N ARG A 96 8.51 1.26 -7.52
CA ARG A 96 9.55 0.34 -8.00
C ARG A 96 9.32 -1.10 -7.57
N THR A 97 8.92 -1.30 -6.31
CA THR A 97 8.59 -2.62 -5.77
C THR A 97 7.42 -3.23 -6.54
N TYR A 98 6.38 -2.44 -6.81
CA TYR A 98 5.23 -2.85 -7.59
C TYR A 98 5.63 -3.29 -9.00
N VAL A 99 6.48 -2.55 -9.72
CA VAL A 99 6.90 -2.95 -11.08
C VAL A 99 7.56 -4.33 -11.07
N LEU A 100 8.48 -4.55 -10.14
CA LEU A 100 9.23 -5.81 -10.06
C LEU A 100 8.32 -6.98 -9.67
N GLU A 101 7.43 -6.75 -8.69
CA GLU A 101 6.44 -7.73 -8.23
C GLU A 101 5.42 -8.06 -9.32
N PHE A 102 4.88 -7.05 -10.01
CA PHE A 102 3.95 -7.21 -11.12
C PHE A 102 4.53 -8.10 -12.22
N ILE A 103 5.80 -7.88 -12.56
CA ILE A 103 6.49 -8.66 -13.58
C ILE A 103 6.76 -10.08 -13.11
N GLU A 104 7.17 -10.28 -11.85
CA GLU A 104 7.42 -11.60 -11.28
C GLU A 104 6.14 -12.44 -11.21
N ASP A 105 5.03 -11.82 -10.78
CA ASP A 105 3.75 -12.49 -10.53
C ASP A 105 2.96 -12.71 -11.82
N LYS A 106 2.83 -11.69 -12.68
CA LYS A 106 2.00 -11.74 -13.89
C LYS A 106 2.77 -12.08 -15.17
N GLY A 107 4.10 -12.09 -15.13
CA GLY A 107 4.96 -12.30 -16.30
C GLY A 107 5.04 -11.10 -17.26
N GLY A 108 4.12 -10.13 -17.20
CA GLY A 108 4.11 -8.93 -18.04
C GLY A 108 2.75 -8.24 -18.11
N SER A 109 2.64 -7.23 -18.96
CA SER A 109 1.39 -6.51 -19.19
C SER A 109 0.39 -7.34 -19.99
N LYS A 110 -0.90 -7.08 -19.81
CA LYS A 110 -1.99 -7.55 -20.68
C LYS A 110 -1.85 -6.99 -22.10
N TYR A 111 -1.14 -5.88 -22.28
CA TYR A 111 -0.81 -5.33 -23.59
C TYR A 111 0.39 -6.06 -24.18
N SER A 112 0.23 -6.52 -25.43
CA SER A 112 1.25 -7.33 -26.10
C SER A 112 2.61 -6.63 -26.17
N ASN A 113 3.68 -7.42 -26.01
CA ASN A 113 5.07 -6.98 -26.05
C ASN A 113 5.48 -5.94 -24.99
N ALA A 114 4.73 -5.79 -23.91
CA ALA A 114 5.06 -4.87 -22.82
C ALA A 114 5.28 -5.59 -21.48
N ASP A 115 6.24 -5.09 -20.73
CA ASP A 115 6.55 -5.58 -19.39
C ASP A 115 5.60 -4.99 -18.35
N ILE A 116 5.15 -3.75 -18.56
CA ILE A 116 4.16 -3.01 -17.76
C ILE A 116 3.46 -1.96 -18.65
N SER A 117 2.38 -1.36 -18.18
CA SER A 117 1.64 -0.30 -18.89
C SER A 117 1.49 0.99 -18.06
N THR A 118 0.97 2.03 -18.71
CA THR A 118 0.52 3.29 -18.07
C THR A 118 -1.00 3.29 -17.80
N ASP A 119 -1.67 2.16 -17.99
CA ASP A 119 -3.09 1.98 -17.67
C ASP A 119 -3.24 1.82 -16.15
N PHE A 120 -3.85 2.82 -15.49
CA PHE A 120 -4.06 2.80 -14.05
C PHE A 120 -5.05 1.71 -13.59
N GLU A 121 -5.87 1.15 -14.49
CA GLU A 121 -6.75 0.02 -14.17
C GLU A 121 -5.99 -1.31 -14.11
N GLU A 122 -4.83 -1.40 -14.76
CA GLU A 122 -3.95 -2.56 -14.73
C GLU A 122 -2.78 -2.40 -13.75
N ALA A 123 -2.15 -1.22 -13.79
CA ALA A 123 -0.87 -0.91 -13.17
C ALA A 123 -0.99 0.28 -12.20
N GLN A 124 -0.44 1.44 -12.58
CA GLN A 124 -0.33 2.63 -11.75
C GLN A 124 -0.59 3.88 -12.58
N ALA A 125 -1.06 4.97 -11.95
CA ALA A 125 -1.17 6.24 -12.63
C ALA A 125 0.21 6.72 -13.08
N TRP A 126 0.30 7.28 -14.29
CA TRP A 126 1.55 7.70 -14.89
C TRP A 126 1.36 9.04 -15.61
N ASN A 127 2.12 10.05 -15.20
CA ASN A 127 2.06 11.39 -15.79
C ASN A 127 3.44 12.05 -15.83
N PRO A 128 4.26 11.77 -16.85
CA PRO A 128 5.62 12.31 -16.95
C PRO A 128 5.65 13.84 -17.09
N GLY A 129 4.56 14.47 -17.55
CA GLY A 129 4.46 15.93 -17.69
C GLY A 129 4.49 16.67 -16.35
N ASN A 130 4.21 15.99 -15.24
CA ASN A 130 4.22 16.56 -13.89
C ASN A 130 5.55 16.40 -13.14
N ILE A 131 6.57 15.79 -13.76
CA ILE A 131 7.88 15.56 -13.13
C ILE A 131 8.59 16.91 -12.88
N ASN A 132 8.97 17.16 -11.63
CA ASN A 132 9.76 18.32 -11.22
C ASN A 132 11.02 17.90 -10.44
N GLU A 133 11.82 18.86 -9.99
CA GLU A 133 13.07 18.60 -9.26
C GLU A 133 12.87 17.84 -7.94
N ASN A 134 11.73 18.01 -7.25
CA ASN A 134 11.43 17.25 -6.04
C ASN A 134 11.24 15.75 -6.36
N ILE A 135 10.54 15.44 -7.45
CA ILE A 135 10.34 14.07 -7.91
C ILE A 135 11.67 13.45 -8.36
N LYS A 136 12.45 14.18 -9.16
CA LYS A 136 13.79 13.70 -9.58
C LYS A 136 14.68 13.41 -8.38
N LYS A 137 14.68 14.29 -7.37
CA LYS A 137 15.41 14.10 -6.11
C LYS A 137 14.92 12.88 -5.35
N ALA A 138 13.61 12.71 -5.20
CA ALA A 138 12.99 11.58 -4.50
C ALA A 138 13.33 10.23 -5.15
N VAL A 139 13.25 10.15 -6.47
CA VAL A 139 13.62 8.95 -7.25
C VAL A 139 15.12 8.69 -7.13
N SER A 140 15.96 9.70 -7.34
CA SER A 140 17.42 9.59 -7.26
C SER A 140 17.91 9.11 -5.88
N MET A 141 17.42 9.71 -4.78
CA MET A 141 17.85 9.33 -3.43
C MET A 141 17.38 7.93 -3.00
N THR A 142 16.38 7.39 -3.69
CA THR A 142 15.85 6.03 -3.46
C THR A 142 16.15 5.07 -4.60
N ARG A 143 17.05 5.45 -5.52
CA ARG A 143 17.41 4.66 -6.69
C ARG A 143 17.77 3.23 -6.29
N GLY A 144 17.09 2.28 -6.94
CA GLY A 144 17.23 0.85 -6.69
C GLY A 144 16.74 0.33 -5.34
N LYS A 145 16.11 1.16 -4.49
CA LYS A 145 15.52 0.70 -3.23
C LYS A 145 14.13 0.10 -3.44
N VAL A 146 13.90 -1.05 -2.85
CA VAL A 146 12.65 -1.84 -2.94
C VAL A 146 12.27 -2.38 -1.56
N VAL A 147 11.02 -2.78 -1.40
CA VAL A 147 10.50 -3.37 -0.16
C VAL A 147 10.30 -4.86 -0.32
N THR A 148 10.73 -5.62 0.68
CA THR A 148 10.68 -7.08 0.66
C THR A 148 10.20 -7.64 1.98
N TYR A 149 9.60 -8.83 1.93
CA TYR A 149 9.29 -9.64 3.08
C TYR A 149 9.85 -11.04 2.86
N GLN A 150 10.72 -11.49 3.76
CA GLN A 150 11.40 -12.79 3.65
C GLN A 150 12.10 -13.01 2.28
N GLY A 151 12.68 -11.94 1.71
CA GLY A 151 13.43 -11.99 0.45
C GLY A 151 12.57 -12.00 -0.83
N LYS A 152 11.25 -11.83 -0.71
CA LYS A 152 10.32 -11.65 -1.84
C LYS A 152 9.81 -10.23 -1.88
N TYR A 153 9.50 -9.68 -3.06
CA TYR A 153 8.82 -8.39 -3.15
C TYR A 153 7.46 -8.45 -2.44
N ILE A 154 7.08 -7.35 -1.81
CA ILE A 154 5.75 -7.23 -1.22
C ILE A 154 4.72 -6.80 -2.26
N LYS A 155 3.44 -7.12 -2.03
CA LYS A 155 2.31 -6.44 -2.64
C LYS A 155 2.28 -4.99 -2.11
N ALA A 156 2.91 -4.08 -2.85
CA ALA A 156 3.19 -2.70 -2.44
C ALA A 156 1.97 -1.77 -2.60
N TRP A 157 0.82 -2.15 -2.05
CA TRP A 157 -0.42 -1.39 -2.21
C TRP A 157 -0.38 -0.04 -1.49
N PHE A 158 -0.96 0.97 -2.12
CA PHE A 158 -1.09 2.32 -1.56
C PHE A 158 -2.41 2.95 -2.00
N HIS A 159 -2.86 3.96 -1.27
CA HIS A 159 -4.11 4.67 -1.57
C HIS A 159 -4.02 6.13 -1.15
N SER A 160 -4.98 6.95 -1.61
CA SER A 160 -4.93 8.40 -1.38
C SER A 160 -5.07 8.79 0.10
N HIS A 161 -6.12 8.32 0.77
CA HIS A 161 -6.43 8.74 2.13
C HIS A 161 -7.10 7.61 2.93
N ALA A 162 -6.57 7.24 4.09
CA ALA A 162 -7.05 6.11 4.89
C ALA A 162 -8.35 6.44 5.65
N GLY A 163 -8.58 7.72 5.94
CA GLY A 163 -9.70 8.14 6.78
C GLY A 163 -9.39 7.90 8.27
N GLY A 164 -8.11 7.96 8.63
CA GLY A 164 -7.59 7.72 9.97
C GLY A 164 -7.16 6.29 10.26
N ILE A 165 -7.46 5.31 9.40
CA ILE A 165 -7.14 3.90 9.63
C ILE A 165 -7.01 3.09 8.33
N THR A 166 -5.96 2.28 8.21
CA THR A 166 -5.76 1.38 7.06
C THR A 166 -6.60 0.11 7.18
N ALA A 167 -6.69 -0.67 6.12
CA ALA A 167 -7.46 -1.90 6.03
C ALA A 167 -6.57 -3.11 5.77
N THR A 168 -7.09 -4.29 6.08
CA THR A 168 -6.56 -5.56 5.55
C THR A 168 -6.85 -5.67 4.04
N ALA A 169 -6.08 -6.49 3.32
CA ALA A 169 -6.29 -6.78 1.90
C ALA A 169 -7.66 -7.43 1.66
N LYS A 170 -8.07 -8.37 2.51
CA LYS A 170 -9.41 -8.98 2.42
C LYS A 170 -10.53 -7.94 2.55
N GLU A 171 -10.37 -7.00 3.47
CA GLU A 171 -11.36 -5.95 3.74
C GLU A 171 -11.41 -4.88 2.65
N GLY A 172 -10.25 -4.36 2.24
CA GLY A 172 -10.17 -3.20 1.33
C GLY A 172 -10.20 -3.56 -0.16
N LEU A 173 -9.74 -4.76 -0.53
CA LEU A 173 -9.56 -5.19 -1.92
C LEU A 173 -10.36 -6.46 -2.27
N ASN A 174 -11.12 -7.03 -1.33
CA ASN A 174 -11.75 -8.34 -1.51
C ASN A 174 -10.74 -9.43 -1.90
N PHE A 175 -9.51 -9.32 -1.38
CA PHE A 175 -8.40 -10.19 -1.73
C PHE A 175 -8.71 -11.65 -1.39
N LYS A 176 -8.48 -12.56 -2.34
CA LYS A 176 -8.92 -13.96 -2.23
C LYS A 176 -7.91 -14.87 -1.56
N GLU A 177 -6.64 -14.51 -1.58
CA GLU A 177 -5.58 -15.31 -0.99
C GLU A 177 -5.45 -15.08 0.53
N ALA A 178 -4.44 -15.70 1.14
CA ALA A 178 -4.07 -15.43 2.52
C ALA A 178 -3.69 -13.95 2.70
N GLU A 179 -4.05 -13.38 3.85
CA GLU A 179 -3.70 -12.00 4.18
C GLU A 179 -2.16 -11.87 4.22
N PRO A 180 -1.55 -10.94 3.46
CA PRO A 180 -0.10 -10.81 3.49
C PRO A 180 0.39 -10.40 4.89
N PRO A 181 1.38 -11.09 5.50
CA PRO A 181 1.75 -10.87 6.91
C PRO A 181 2.23 -9.45 7.25
N TYR A 182 2.72 -8.72 6.24
CA TYR A 182 3.19 -7.34 6.34
C TYR A 182 2.06 -6.30 6.22
N ILE A 183 0.85 -6.69 5.83
CA ILE A 183 -0.33 -5.82 5.77
C ILE A 183 -1.10 -5.94 7.09
N GLN A 184 -1.20 -4.82 7.80
CA GLN A 184 -1.95 -4.75 9.05
C GLN A 184 -2.80 -3.49 9.10
N VAL A 185 -3.86 -3.54 9.91
CA VAL A 185 -4.65 -2.36 10.25
C VAL A 185 -3.84 -1.49 11.19
N VAL A 186 -3.46 -0.30 10.72
CA VAL A 186 -2.74 0.71 11.50
C VAL A 186 -3.52 2.01 11.50
N LYS A 187 -3.44 2.76 12.60
CA LYS A 187 -3.90 4.16 12.60
C LYS A 187 -3.07 4.93 11.57
N SER A 188 -3.72 5.78 10.78
CA SER A 188 -3.05 6.65 9.82
C SER A 188 -3.11 8.09 10.33
N PRO A 189 -2.01 8.86 10.29
CA PRO A 189 -1.98 10.25 10.74
C PRO A 189 -2.69 11.22 9.77
N ASP A 190 -3.46 10.71 8.81
CA ASP A 190 -4.15 11.50 7.78
C ASP A 190 -5.52 12.04 8.17
N THR A 191 -6.05 11.74 9.37
CA THR A 191 -7.43 12.12 9.76
C THR A 191 -7.82 13.56 9.40
N ASN A 192 -6.89 14.52 9.57
CA ASN A 192 -7.09 15.94 9.29
C ASN A 192 -6.28 16.46 8.08
N ALA A 193 -5.67 15.57 7.30
CA ALA A 193 -4.78 15.92 6.21
C ALA A 193 -5.54 16.04 4.87
N GLY A 194 -5.15 17.02 4.07
CA GLY A 194 -5.67 17.20 2.72
C GLY A 194 -7.09 17.79 2.61
N PRO A 195 -7.56 18.00 1.38
CA PRO A 195 -8.82 18.70 1.13
C PRO A 195 -10.01 17.86 1.59
N ALA A 196 -11.13 18.54 1.90
CA ALA A 196 -12.33 17.89 2.42
C ALA A 196 -12.81 16.73 1.54
N GLY A 197 -12.71 16.84 0.21
CA GLY A 197 -13.08 15.75 -0.71
C GLY A 197 -12.21 14.48 -0.62
N LYS A 198 -10.97 14.57 -0.11
CA LYS A 198 -10.13 13.38 0.11
C LYS A 198 -10.39 12.79 1.51
N ARG A 199 -10.70 13.63 2.49
CA ARG A 199 -11.01 13.24 3.88
C ARG A 199 -12.39 12.63 4.04
N THR A 200 -13.39 13.21 3.38
CA THR A 200 -14.80 12.88 3.47
C THR A 200 -15.45 12.95 2.10
N TRP A 201 -16.52 12.19 1.90
CA TRP A 201 -17.22 12.17 0.63
C TRP A 201 -18.69 11.81 0.82
N SER A 202 -19.50 12.28 -0.13
CA SER A 202 -20.91 11.93 -0.26
C SER A 202 -21.17 11.56 -1.72
N ALA A 203 -21.91 10.48 -1.93
CA ALA A 203 -22.35 10.04 -3.25
C ALA A 203 -23.85 9.76 -3.19
N THR A 204 -24.56 10.20 -4.22
CA THR A 204 -26.01 10.04 -4.32
C THR A 204 -26.32 9.41 -5.67
N PHE A 205 -27.16 8.38 -5.65
CA PHE A 205 -27.63 7.66 -6.82
C PHE A 205 -29.15 7.60 -6.78
N THR A 206 -29.83 7.69 -7.92
CA THR A 206 -31.25 7.31 -7.97
C THR A 206 -31.35 5.79 -7.78
N LYS A 207 -32.49 5.29 -7.26
CA LYS A 207 -32.70 3.84 -7.10
C LYS A 207 -32.55 3.12 -8.44
N SER A 208 -33.08 3.71 -9.52
CA SER A 208 -32.98 3.16 -10.88
C SER A 208 -31.54 3.11 -11.41
N GLU A 209 -30.75 4.18 -11.25
CA GLU A 209 -29.34 4.21 -11.65
C GLU A 209 -28.53 3.14 -10.89
N LEU A 210 -28.76 3.06 -9.56
CA LEU A 210 -28.07 2.12 -8.69
C LEU A 210 -28.39 0.66 -9.05
N ALA A 211 -29.67 0.32 -9.20
CA ALA A 211 -30.11 -1.01 -9.62
C ALA A 211 -29.50 -1.40 -10.98
N SER A 212 -29.50 -0.48 -11.94
CA SER A 212 -28.95 -0.70 -13.28
C SER A 212 -27.44 -0.96 -13.26
N MET A 213 -26.67 -0.19 -12.47
CA MET A 213 -25.23 -0.41 -12.31
C MET A 213 -24.93 -1.75 -11.62
N ILE A 214 -25.67 -2.10 -10.57
CA ILE A 214 -25.50 -3.38 -9.85
C ILE A 214 -25.81 -4.56 -10.78
N LYS A 215 -26.90 -4.49 -11.55
CA LYS A 215 -27.27 -5.54 -12.51
C LYS A 215 -26.23 -5.70 -13.61
N SER A 216 -25.86 -4.60 -14.27
CA SER A 216 -24.96 -4.64 -15.43
C SER A 216 -23.52 -5.00 -15.07
N LYS A 217 -23.01 -4.53 -13.92
CA LYS A 217 -21.60 -4.71 -13.56
C LYS A 217 -21.33 -5.84 -12.57
N MET A 218 -22.34 -6.28 -11.83
CA MET A 218 -22.19 -7.32 -10.80
C MET A 218 -23.12 -8.51 -11.03
N GLY A 219 -24.02 -8.45 -12.01
CA GLY A 219 -24.98 -9.53 -12.31
C GLY A 219 -26.04 -9.74 -11.23
N GLN A 220 -26.11 -8.87 -10.21
CA GLN A 220 -27.03 -9.02 -9.09
C GLN A 220 -28.33 -8.25 -9.30
N ASP A 221 -29.43 -8.80 -8.80
CA ASP A 221 -30.74 -8.16 -8.85
C ASP A 221 -31.12 -7.58 -7.50
N THR A 222 -31.33 -6.27 -7.44
CA THR A 222 -31.74 -5.62 -6.19
C THR A 222 -33.22 -5.81 -5.89
N GLY A 223 -34.04 -6.13 -6.89
CA GLY A 223 -35.48 -5.85 -6.82
C GLY A 223 -35.75 -4.37 -6.50
N PRO A 224 -36.94 -4.04 -5.97
CA PRO A 224 -37.21 -2.72 -5.40
C PRO A 224 -36.22 -2.37 -4.28
N ILE A 225 -35.60 -1.18 -4.37
CA ILE A 225 -34.66 -0.71 -3.35
C ILE A 225 -35.45 -0.01 -2.24
N ASP A 226 -36.07 -0.80 -1.37
CA ASP A 226 -36.84 -0.29 -0.22
C ASP A 226 -36.03 -0.27 1.08
N SER A 227 -34.88 -0.96 1.09
CA SER A 227 -33.95 -0.96 2.22
C SER A 227 -32.50 -0.94 1.75
N VAL A 228 -31.64 -0.32 2.55
CA VAL A 228 -30.18 -0.33 2.40
C VAL A 228 -29.54 -0.52 3.77
N SER A 229 -28.49 -1.34 3.85
CA SER A 229 -27.76 -1.55 5.10
C SER A 229 -26.33 -2.04 4.87
N ILE A 230 -25.48 -1.81 5.85
CA ILE A 230 -24.13 -2.39 5.89
C ILE A 230 -24.25 -3.74 6.59
N ALA A 231 -24.15 -4.82 5.83
CA ALA A 231 -24.36 -6.18 6.33
C ALA A 231 -23.17 -6.68 7.16
N ALA A 232 -21.95 -6.24 6.83
CA ALA A 232 -20.75 -6.61 7.58
C ALA A 232 -19.67 -5.52 7.51
N ARG A 233 -18.84 -5.46 8.55
CA ARG A 233 -17.65 -4.60 8.62
C ARG A 233 -16.40 -5.42 8.92
N GLY A 234 -15.27 -4.97 8.39
CA GLY A 234 -13.95 -5.53 8.69
C GLY A 234 -13.29 -4.85 9.91
N PRO A 235 -12.06 -5.26 10.25
CA PRO A 235 -11.36 -4.76 11.44
C PRO A 235 -11.04 -3.26 11.41
N SER A 236 -10.93 -2.63 10.24
CA SER A 236 -10.77 -1.17 10.13
C SER A 236 -12.09 -0.41 10.26
N GLY A 237 -13.21 -1.12 10.33
CA GLY A 237 -14.55 -0.57 10.30
C GLY A 237 -15.07 -0.29 8.88
N ARG A 238 -14.32 -0.61 7.82
CA ARG A 238 -14.85 -0.52 6.45
C ARG A 238 -15.94 -1.57 6.26
N ALA A 239 -16.94 -1.22 5.48
CA ALA A 239 -17.92 -2.19 5.01
C ALA A 239 -17.21 -3.26 4.18
N THR A 240 -17.51 -4.52 4.46
CA THR A 240 -17.08 -5.68 3.65
C THR A 240 -18.24 -6.25 2.85
N GLN A 241 -19.46 -6.13 3.39
CA GLN A 241 -20.70 -6.46 2.68
C GLN A 241 -21.74 -5.35 2.84
N ILE A 242 -22.44 -5.06 1.75
CA ILE A 242 -23.54 -4.09 1.69
C ILE A 242 -24.77 -4.80 1.13
N LYS A 243 -25.93 -4.53 1.71
CA LYS A 243 -27.23 -4.99 1.23
C LYS A 243 -28.04 -3.82 0.67
N ILE A 244 -28.50 -3.95 -0.57
CA ILE A 244 -29.32 -2.98 -1.30
C ILE A 244 -30.51 -3.74 -1.88
N GLY A 245 -31.71 -3.50 -1.33
CA GLY A 245 -32.88 -4.33 -1.61
C GLY A 245 -32.60 -5.80 -1.27
N ASN A 246 -32.77 -6.68 -2.25
CA ASN A 246 -32.54 -8.12 -2.14
C ASN A 246 -31.08 -8.52 -2.37
N ALA A 247 -30.25 -7.64 -2.94
CA ALA A 247 -28.88 -7.95 -3.30
C ALA A 247 -27.94 -7.74 -2.11
N THR A 248 -27.11 -8.74 -1.82
CA THR A 248 -25.99 -8.62 -0.87
C THR A 248 -24.68 -8.83 -1.62
N MET A 249 -23.79 -7.85 -1.54
CA MET A 249 -22.58 -7.80 -2.34
C MET A 249 -21.37 -7.39 -1.53
N ASN A 250 -20.19 -7.75 -2.03
CA ASN A 250 -18.93 -7.30 -1.48
C ASN A 250 -18.79 -5.78 -1.72
N ALA A 251 -18.45 -5.05 -0.66
CA ALA A 251 -18.40 -3.59 -0.69
C ALA A 251 -17.23 -3.04 -1.54
N PRO A 252 -16.00 -3.59 -1.49
CA PRO A 252 -14.94 -3.23 -2.44
C PRO A 252 -15.34 -3.41 -3.92
N ASP A 253 -16.00 -4.51 -4.27
CA ASP A 253 -16.45 -4.75 -5.65
C ASP A 253 -17.52 -3.73 -6.06
N LEU A 254 -18.49 -3.46 -5.17
CA LEU A 254 -19.50 -2.41 -5.38
C LEU A 254 -18.86 -1.03 -5.60
N ARG A 255 -17.85 -0.69 -4.79
CA ARG A 255 -17.11 0.58 -4.93
C ARG A 255 -16.52 0.75 -6.32
N ILE A 256 -15.95 -0.32 -6.89
CA ILE A 256 -15.41 -0.33 -8.26
C ILE A 256 -16.56 -0.18 -9.27
N ALA A 257 -17.63 -0.96 -9.12
CA ALA A 257 -18.78 -0.94 -10.02
C ALA A 257 -19.43 0.46 -10.12
N LEU A 258 -19.64 1.14 -8.98
CA LEU A 258 -20.21 2.48 -8.91
C LEU A 258 -19.23 3.59 -9.33
N GLY A 259 -17.98 3.25 -9.59
CA GLY A 259 -16.90 4.17 -9.88
C GLY A 259 -16.22 4.67 -8.60
N SER A 260 -14.92 4.35 -8.50
CA SER A 260 -14.05 4.69 -7.37
C SER A 260 -13.91 6.21 -7.09
N MET A 261 -14.32 7.06 -8.03
CA MET A 261 -14.34 8.52 -7.87
C MET A 261 -15.64 9.03 -7.22
N LYS A 262 -16.75 8.30 -7.39
CA LYS A 262 -18.06 8.58 -6.77
C LYS A 262 -18.10 7.95 -5.38
N MET A 263 -18.06 6.62 -5.29
CA MET A 263 -17.91 5.90 -4.02
C MET A 263 -16.43 5.83 -3.67
N ARG A 264 -15.91 6.82 -2.94
CA ARG A 264 -14.45 6.98 -2.80
C ARG A 264 -13.79 5.93 -1.92
N SER A 265 -14.53 5.33 -0.98
CA SER A 265 -14.03 4.29 -0.07
C SER A 265 -15.18 3.39 0.38
N THR A 266 -14.86 2.33 1.13
CA THR A 266 -15.84 1.53 1.87
C THR A 266 -15.93 1.88 3.36
N LEU A 267 -15.23 2.94 3.83
CA LEU A 267 -15.33 3.43 5.21
C LEU A 267 -16.57 4.32 5.36
N LEU A 268 -17.73 3.67 5.26
CA LEU A 268 -19.05 4.32 5.31
C LEU A 268 -19.41 4.75 6.72
N THR A 269 -19.77 6.02 6.87
CA THR A 269 -20.37 6.61 8.08
C THR A 269 -21.88 6.72 7.99
N SER A 270 -22.45 6.72 6.77
CA SER A 270 -23.90 6.70 6.54
C SER A 270 -24.24 6.00 5.23
N LEU A 271 -25.35 5.26 5.24
CA LEU A 271 -25.98 4.64 4.06
C LEU A 271 -27.49 4.67 4.29
N ARG A 272 -28.23 5.38 3.44
CA ARG A 272 -29.66 5.65 3.67
C ARG A 272 -30.42 5.93 2.38
N ILE A 273 -31.75 5.79 2.44
CA ILE A 273 -32.67 6.19 1.37
C ILE A 273 -33.23 7.58 1.68
N GLU A 274 -33.29 8.44 0.67
CA GLU A 274 -33.98 9.74 0.67
C GLU A 274 -34.91 9.81 -0.55
N GLY A 275 -36.20 9.51 -0.36
CA GLY A 275 -37.15 9.41 -1.46
C GLY A 275 -36.71 8.37 -2.49
N ASP A 276 -36.49 8.80 -3.73
CA ASP A 276 -35.99 7.95 -4.83
C ASP A 276 -34.45 7.85 -4.90
N LYS A 277 -33.74 8.29 -3.86
CA LYS A 277 -32.27 8.32 -3.86
C LYS A 277 -31.68 7.43 -2.77
N VAL A 278 -30.53 6.85 -3.05
CA VAL A 278 -29.64 6.24 -2.06
C VAL A 278 -28.46 7.17 -1.86
N VAL A 279 -28.24 7.58 -0.61
CA VAL A 279 -27.15 8.46 -0.21
C VAL A 279 -26.13 7.67 0.60
N MET A 280 -24.87 7.73 0.15
CA MET A 280 -23.72 7.09 0.76
C MET A 280 -22.75 8.17 1.24
N VAL A 281 -22.36 8.13 2.51
CA VAL A 281 -21.40 9.07 3.09
C VAL A 281 -20.28 8.29 3.76
N GLY A 282 -19.04 8.72 3.56
CA GLY A 282 -17.89 8.05 4.16
C GLY A 282 -16.67 8.93 4.30
N LYS A 283 -15.59 8.30 4.78
CA LYS A 283 -14.28 8.91 5.02
C LYS A 283 -13.19 8.26 4.17
N GLY A 284 -12.17 9.03 3.83
CA GLY A 284 -11.02 8.57 3.06
C GLY A 284 -11.32 8.35 1.57
N PHE A 285 -10.28 7.92 0.87
CA PHE A 285 -10.26 7.76 -0.58
C PHE A 285 -9.32 6.62 -0.93
N GLY A 286 -9.88 5.58 -1.54
CA GLY A 286 -9.18 4.39 -2.00
C GLY A 286 -9.57 3.14 -1.21
N HIS A 287 -8.90 2.05 -1.50
CA HIS A 287 -9.15 0.75 -0.85
C HIS A 287 -8.72 0.72 0.62
N GLY A 288 -7.77 1.58 1.04
CA GLY A 288 -7.33 1.68 2.43
C GLY A 288 -6.20 0.74 2.83
N VAL A 289 -5.73 -0.11 1.92
CA VAL A 289 -4.71 -1.14 2.19
C VAL A 289 -3.31 -0.55 1.99
N GLY A 290 -2.37 -0.93 2.85
CA GLY A 290 -0.98 -0.49 2.79
C GLY A 290 -0.80 1.00 3.08
N LEU A 291 0.02 1.69 2.28
CA LEU A 291 0.41 3.07 2.53
C LEU A 291 -0.70 4.07 2.20
N SER A 292 -0.98 4.99 3.13
CA SER A 292 -1.76 6.20 2.85
C SER A 292 -0.86 7.31 2.34
N GLN A 293 -1.14 7.85 1.15
CA GLN A 293 -0.37 8.95 0.56
C GLN A 293 -0.45 10.21 1.44
N TRP A 294 -1.65 10.61 1.87
CA TRP A 294 -1.80 11.73 2.80
C TRP A 294 -1.18 11.45 4.18
N GLY A 295 -1.17 10.20 4.62
CA GLY A 295 -0.51 9.83 5.86
C GLY A 295 1.03 9.91 5.73
N ALA A 296 1.59 9.48 4.60
CA ALA A 296 2.99 9.66 4.26
C ALA A 296 3.37 11.14 4.18
N ASN A 297 2.51 12.00 3.60
CA ASN A 297 2.69 13.46 3.60
C ASN A 297 2.84 14.03 5.03
N VAL A 298 1.96 13.64 5.94
CA VAL A 298 2.01 14.08 7.34
C VAL A 298 3.28 13.58 8.04
N MET A 299 3.62 12.30 7.87
CA MET A 299 4.82 11.73 8.48
C MET A 299 6.11 12.39 7.95
N ALA A 300 6.18 12.69 6.65
CA ALA A 300 7.31 13.40 6.06
C ALA A 300 7.44 14.83 6.63
N LYS A 301 6.32 15.55 6.81
CA LYS A 301 6.31 16.86 7.49
C LYS A 301 6.76 16.78 8.95
N GLN A 302 6.66 15.61 9.57
CA GLN A 302 7.17 15.32 10.91
C GLN A 302 8.64 14.83 10.91
N GLY A 303 9.33 14.92 9.77
CA GLY A 303 10.74 14.56 9.62
C GLY A 303 11.01 13.06 9.52
N LYS A 304 10.00 12.23 9.23
CA LYS A 304 10.21 10.78 9.03
C LYS A 304 10.88 10.51 7.69
N SER A 305 11.84 9.59 7.70
CA SER A 305 12.51 9.11 6.48
C SER A 305 11.55 8.28 5.61
N PRO A 306 11.83 8.12 4.31
CA PRO A 306 11.05 7.25 3.42
C PRO A 306 10.90 5.82 3.97
N GLU A 307 11.97 5.27 4.54
CA GLU A 307 11.99 3.93 5.10
C GLU A 307 11.17 3.83 6.40
N ASP A 308 11.17 4.87 7.23
CA ASP A 308 10.30 4.91 8.43
C ASP A 308 8.83 4.97 8.04
N ILE A 309 8.49 5.75 7.01
CA ILE A 309 7.13 5.81 6.46
C ILE A 309 6.71 4.41 5.98
N ILE A 310 7.54 3.73 5.20
CA ILE A 310 7.24 2.38 4.71
C ILE A 310 7.06 1.39 5.86
N ARG A 311 7.99 1.34 6.83
CA ARG A 311 7.90 0.41 7.97
C ARG A 311 6.73 0.70 8.91
N TYR A 312 6.19 1.92 8.86
CA TYR A 312 4.97 2.24 9.59
C TYR A 312 3.76 1.52 9.00
N TYR A 313 3.60 1.54 7.67
CA TYR A 313 2.47 0.92 6.98
C TYR A 313 2.64 -0.57 6.70
N PHE A 314 3.87 -1.03 6.48
CA PHE A 314 4.20 -2.43 6.19
C PHE A 314 5.05 -3.02 7.31
N LYS A 315 4.55 -4.05 7.98
CA LYS A 315 5.23 -4.64 9.15
C LYS A 315 6.24 -5.70 8.76
N ASN A 316 7.34 -5.76 9.50
CA ASN A 316 8.38 -6.79 9.36
C ASN A 316 8.99 -6.86 7.95
N VAL A 317 9.02 -5.73 7.24
CA VAL A 317 9.61 -5.62 5.90
C VAL A 317 11.02 -5.08 5.95
N ASP A 318 11.80 -5.45 4.94
CA ASP A 318 13.13 -4.93 4.68
C ASP A 318 13.10 -3.98 3.47
N VAL A 319 13.77 -2.83 3.60
CA VAL A 319 14.08 -1.97 2.46
C VAL A 319 15.50 -2.28 2.01
N VAL A 320 15.65 -2.84 0.82
CA VAL A 320 16.93 -3.30 0.27
C VAL A 320 17.25 -2.57 -1.03
N LYS A 321 18.54 -2.50 -1.38
CA LYS A 321 19.01 -1.84 -2.61
C LYS A 321 19.54 -2.86 -3.61
N LEU A 322 19.01 -2.84 -4.84
CA LEU A 322 19.31 -3.81 -5.89
C LEU A 322 20.29 -3.29 -6.95
N TRP A 323 20.30 -1.98 -7.22
CA TRP A 323 21.24 -1.34 -8.16
C TRP A 323 21.64 0.05 -7.69
N LYS A 324 22.69 0.61 -8.31
CA LYS A 324 23.17 1.97 -8.05
C LYS A 324 22.66 2.97 -9.07
#